data_AF-G8LVK3-F1
#
_entry.id   AF-G8LVK3-F1
#
_cell.length_a   1.000
_cell.length_b   1.000
_cell.length_c   1.000
_cell.angle_alpha   90.00
_cell.angle_beta   90.00
_cell.angle_gamma   90.00
#
_symmetry.space_group_name_H-M   'P 1'
#
loop_
_entity.id
_entity.type
_entity.pdbx_description
1 polymer ?
#
loop_
_entity_poly.entity_id
_entity_poly.type
_entity_poly.pdbx_seq_one_letter_code
_entity_poly.pdbx_strand_id
1 'polypeptide(L)'
;MLISLEIPEVRSMGGYLKRHEQFVNEALEKKEDVDWEWLKEYHKTQIQFLQHERLIHLLVTLAFALFFLATVLFATSFEKPVILLVSLLVLVLLVPYIAHYYKLENGVQRWYELYNKIDEICRKKE
;
A
#
# COMPACT_ATOMS: atom_id res chain seq x y z
N MET A 1 17.04 -0.48 -31.68
CA MET A 1 15.64 -0.95 -31.73
C MET A 1 15.11 -0.85 -30.31
N LEU A 2 14.62 0.35 -29.94
CA LEU A 2 14.09 0.61 -28.61
C LEU A 2 12.64 0.14 -28.61
N ILE A 3 12.34 -0.90 -27.84
CA ILE A 3 10.95 -1.29 -27.58
C ILE A 3 10.38 -0.18 -26.70
N SER A 4 9.66 0.75 -27.33
CA SER A 4 8.77 1.67 -26.64
C SER A 4 7.71 0.85 -25.93
N LEU A 5 7.94 0.53 -24.66
CA LEU A 5 6.90 0.16 -23.71
C LEU A 5 6.03 1.41 -23.51
N GLU A 6 5.08 1.64 -24.43
CA GLU A 6 3.93 2.51 -24.18
C GLU A 6 3.21 1.94 -22.96
N ILE A 7 3.44 2.56 -21.80
CA ILE A 7 2.67 2.29 -20.57
C ILE A 7 1.31 2.99 -20.76
N PRO A 8 0.21 2.26 -21.01
CA PRO A 8 -1.09 2.89 -21.16
C PRO A 8 -1.56 3.39 -19.80
N GLU A 9 -2.11 4.60 -19.76
CA GLU A 9 -2.56 5.31 -18.56
C GLU A 9 -3.51 4.44 -17.70
N VAL A 10 -3.07 4.05 -16.50
CA VAL A 10 -3.83 3.15 -15.62
C VAL A 10 -4.64 3.93 -14.58
N ARG A 11 -5.97 3.89 -14.70
CA ARG A 11 -6.93 4.66 -13.89
C ARG A 11 -7.13 4.18 -12.42
N SER A 12 -6.54 3.06 -12.00
CA SER A 12 -6.62 2.59 -10.60
C SER A 12 -5.44 1.71 -10.17
N MET A 13 -4.94 1.91 -8.94
CA MET A 13 -3.82 1.15 -8.34
C MET A 13 -4.02 -0.37 -8.48
N GLY A 14 -5.24 -0.87 -8.23
CA GLY A 14 -5.58 -2.29 -8.35
C GLY A 14 -5.39 -2.88 -9.75
N GLY A 15 -5.70 -2.11 -10.80
CA GLY A 15 -5.54 -2.54 -12.19
C GLY A 15 -4.08 -2.52 -12.67
N TYR A 16 -3.26 -1.66 -12.08
CA TYR A 16 -1.83 -1.64 -12.30
C TYR A 16 -1.17 -2.87 -11.64
N LEU A 17 -1.53 -3.14 -10.39
CA LEU A 17 -0.96 -4.25 -9.62
C LEU A 17 -1.24 -5.62 -10.30
N LYS A 18 -2.47 -5.86 -10.75
CA LYS A 18 -2.81 -7.11 -11.46
C LYS A 18 -2.06 -7.30 -12.77
N ARG A 19 -1.82 -6.22 -13.53
CA ARG A 19 -1.08 -6.32 -14.80
C ARG A 19 0.40 -6.54 -14.57
N HIS A 20 0.99 -5.91 -13.55
CA HIS A 20 2.36 -6.20 -13.14
C HIS A 20 2.51 -7.66 -12.68
N GLU A 21 1.57 -8.16 -11.87
CA GLU A 21 1.52 -9.58 -11.48
C GLU A 21 1.43 -10.51 -12.72
N GLN A 22 0.57 -10.19 -13.69
CA GLN A 22 0.45 -10.96 -14.93
C GLN A 22 1.73 -10.93 -15.77
N PHE A 23 2.35 -9.76 -15.93
CA PHE A 23 3.60 -9.60 -16.67
C PHE A 23 4.73 -10.41 -16.04
N VAL A 24 4.90 -10.34 -14.71
CA VAL A 24 5.90 -11.13 -13.99
C VAL A 24 5.60 -12.63 -14.17
N ASN A 25 4.36 -13.07 -13.98
CA ASN A 25 4.00 -14.49 -14.15
C ASN A 25 4.23 -15.00 -15.58
N GLU A 26 3.92 -14.21 -16.62
CA GLU A 26 4.21 -14.59 -18.01
C GLU A 26 5.71 -14.68 -18.29
N ALA A 27 6.50 -13.74 -17.77
CA ALA A 27 7.96 -13.78 -17.89
C ALA A 27 8.55 -15.03 -17.18
N LEU A 28 7.97 -15.42 -16.05
CA LEU A 28 8.32 -16.61 -15.29
C LEU A 28 8.02 -17.91 -16.07
N GLU A 29 6.86 -17.97 -16.74
CA GLU A 29 6.45 -19.15 -17.51
C GLU A 29 7.23 -19.32 -18.82
N LYS A 30 7.48 -18.22 -19.54
CA LYS A 30 8.12 -18.27 -20.86
C LYS A 30 9.64 -18.40 -20.82
N LYS A 31 10.28 -18.23 -19.65
CA LYS A 31 11.75 -18.13 -19.51
C LYS A 31 12.37 -17.19 -20.55
N GLU A 32 11.69 -16.09 -20.85
CA GLU A 32 12.26 -15.06 -21.71
C GLU A 32 13.55 -14.53 -21.08
N ASP A 33 14.49 -14.10 -21.93
CA ASP A 33 15.73 -13.45 -21.51
C ASP A 33 15.44 -12.02 -21.03
N VAL A 34 14.58 -11.93 -20.02
CA VAL A 34 14.28 -10.70 -19.29
C VAL A 34 15.45 -10.42 -18.36
N ASP A 35 15.84 -9.15 -18.28
CA ASP A 35 16.76 -8.69 -17.26
C ASP A 35 16.07 -8.76 -15.89
N TRP A 36 16.28 -9.90 -15.22
CA TRP A 36 15.68 -10.22 -13.93
C TRP A 36 16.16 -9.28 -12.83
N GLU A 37 17.36 -8.72 -12.96
CA GLU A 37 17.93 -7.78 -12.00
C GLU A 37 17.25 -6.41 -12.10
N TRP A 38 17.02 -5.93 -13.33
CA TRP A 38 16.19 -4.76 -13.57
C TRP A 38 14.75 -4.95 -13.06
N LEU A 39 14.13 -6.11 -13.35
CA LEU A 39 12.75 -6.40 -12.91
C LEU A 39 12.63 -6.44 -11.38
N LYS A 40 13.63 -6.99 -10.69
CA LYS A 40 13.70 -7.02 -9.23
C LYS A 40 13.78 -5.61 -8.64
N GLU A 41 14.69 -4.76 -9.13
CA GLU A 41 14.81 -3.37 -8.65
C GLU A 41 13.56 -2.54 -8.97
N TYR A 42 12.94 -2.75 -10.13
CA TYR A 42 11.67 -2.12 -10.47
C TYR A 42 10.56 -2.55 -9.50
N HIS A 43 10.38 -3.85 -9.24
CA HIS A 43 9.34 -4.36 -8.35
C HIS A 43 9.54 -3.90 -6.90
N LYS A 44 10.80 -3.87 -6.44
CA LYS A 44 11.19 -3.31 -5.13
C LYS A 44 10.81 -1.84 -4.99
N THR A 45 11.05 -1.03 -6.03
CA THR A 45 10.65 0.39 -6.05
C THR A 45 9.12 0.53 -5.92
N GLN A 46 8.34 -0.33 -6.58
CA GLN A 46 6.88 -0.32 -6.45
C GLN A 46 6.41 -0.70 -5.05
N ILE A 47 7.05 -1.68 -4.42
CA ILE A 47 6.79 -2.04 -3.01
C ILE A 47 7.08 -0.85 -2.09
N GLN A 48 8.17 -0.11 -2.32
CA GLN A 48 8.50 1.08 -1.53
C GLN A 48 7.45 2.18 -1.64
N PHE A 49 6.89 2.42 -2.83
CA PHE A 49 5.77 3.37 -2.99
C PHE A 49 4.54 2.95 -2.19
N LEU A 50 4.18 1.66 -2.24
CA LEU A 50 3.06 1.13 -1.44
C LEU A 50 3.33 1.24 0.07
N GLN A 51 4.57 1.00 0.51
CA GLN A 51 4.97 1.22 1.90
C GLN A 51 4.84 2.69 2.31
N HIS A 52 5.20 3.63 1.41
CA HIS A 52 5.08 5.06 1.68
C HIS A 52 3.63 5.46 1.90
N GLU A 53 2.70 5.02 1.04
CA GLU A 53 1.27 5.28 1.22
C GLU A 53 0.76 4.73 2.56
N ARG A 54 1.16 3.50 2.94
CA ARG A 54 0.81 2.92 4.25
C ARG A 54 1.30 3.75 5.42
N LEU A 55 2.53 4.27 5.35
CA LEU A 55 3.10 5.11 6.41
C LEU A 55 2.32 6.41 6.57
N ILE A 56 1.94 7.05 5.47
CA ILE A 56 1.10 8.25 5.50
C ILE A 56 -0.27 7.93 6.10
N HIS A 57 -0.92 6.84 5.70
CA HIS A 57 -2.20 6.42 6.30
C HIS A 57 -2.09 6.13 7.79
N LEU A 58 -1.00 5.48 8.23
CA LEU A 58 -0.74 5.24 9.65
C LEU A 58 -0.57 6.56 10.41
N LEU A 59 0.22 7.50 9.87
CA LEU A 59 0.46 8.80 10.49
C LEU A 59 -0.83 9.61 10.64
N VAL A 60 -1.65 9.65 9.59
CA VAL A 60 -2.94 10.36 9.61
C VAL A 60 -3.91 9.70 10.59
N THR A 61 -3.97 8.36 10.62
CA THR A 61 -4.82 7.61 11.57
C THR A 61 -4.37 7.86 13.01
N LEU A 62 -3.06 7.88 13.26
CA LEU A 62 -2.49 8.19 14.57
C LEU A 62 -2.82 9.62 15.00
N ALA A 63 -2.74 10.60 14.10
CA ALA A 63 -3.13 11.98 14.39
C ALA A 63 -4.61 12.08 14.79
N PHE A 64 -5.51 11.41 14.06
CA PHE A 64 -6.94 11.37 14.43
C PHE A 64 -7.19 10.64 15.75
N ALA A 65 -6.46 9.56 16.03
CA ALA A 65 -6.56 8.85 17.31
C ALA A 65 -6.09 9.72 18.49
N LEU A 66 -4.99 10.45 18.33
CA LEU A 66 -4.52 11.42 19.33
C LEU A 66 -5.50 12.56 19.52
N PHE A 67 -6.08 13.09 18.44
CA PHE A 67 -7.12 14.11 18.51
C PHE A 67 -8.36 13.58 19.22
N PHE A 68 -8.79 12.35 18.93
CA PHE A 68 -9.88 11.69 19.64
C PHE A 68 -9.61 11.61 21.14
N LEU A 69 -8.43 11.10 21.54
CA LEU A 69 -8.04 11.03 22.95
C LEU A 69 -8.05 12.41 23.62
N ALA A 70 -7.51 13.43 22.96
CA ALA A 70 -7.57 14.80 23.45
C ALA A 70 -9.03 15.27 23.64
N THR A 71 -9.89 15.08 22.64
CA THR A 71 -11.31 15.48 22.75
C THR A 71 -12.03 14.76 23.88
N VAL A 72 -11.74 13.49 24.14
CA VAL A 72 -12.33 12.73 25.26
C VAL A 72 -11.85 13.27 26.62
N LEU A 73 -10.57 13.61 26.75
CA LEU A 73 -10.03 14.22 27.98
C LEU A 73 -10.66 15.60 28.25
N PHE A 74 -10.84 16.40 27.19
CA PHE A 74 -11.53 17.69 27.27
C PHE A 74 -13.03 17.50 27.59
N ALA A 75 -13.71 16.53 26.99
CA ALA A 75 -15.12 16.24 27.28
C ALA A 75 -15.34 15.91 28.76
N THR A 76 -14.42 15.14 29.35
CA THR A 76 -14.46 14.75 30.77
C THR A 76 -14.16 15.91 31.71
N SER A 77 -13.25 16.82 31.33
CA SER A 77 -12.88 17.97 32.17
C SER A 77 -13.90 19.11 32.16
N PHE A 78 -14.63 19.31 31.04
CA PHE A 78 -15.50 20.47 30.84
C PHE A 78 -17.01 20.15 30.78
N GLU A 79 -17.39 18.87 30.81
CA GLU A 79 -18.78 18.37 30.82
C GLU A 79 -19.69 18.98 29.73
N LYS A 80 -19.13 19.34 28.57
CA LYS A 80 -19.89 19.92 27.47
C LYS A 80 -20.39 18.84 26.51
N PRO A 81 -21.72 18.69 26.31
CA PRO A 81 -22.27 17.68 25.39
C PRO A 81 -21.85 17.90 23.93
N VAL A 82 -21.52 19.14 23.55
CA VAL A 82 -20.99 19.48 22.22
C VAL A 82 -19.66 18.77 21.94
N ILE A 83 -18.79 18.60 22.95
CA ILE A 83 -17.48 17.95 22.78
C ILE A 83 -17.67 16.44 22.52
N LEU A 84 -18.65 15.80 23.16
CA LEU A 84 -19.00 14.41 22.92
C LEU A 84 -19.44 14.16 21.46
N LEU A 85 -20.17 15.10 20.88
CA LEU A 85 -20.61 15.03 19.47
C LEU A 85 -19.40 15.10 18.52
N VAL A 86 -18.42 15.96 18.82
CA VAL A 86 -17.15 16.04 18.08
C VAL A 86 -16.36 14.74 18.19
N SER A 87 -16.23 14.17 19.40
CA SER A 87 -15.55 12.88 19.61
C SER A 87 -16.22 11.75 18.81
N LEU A 88 -17.55 11.72 18.76
CA LEU A 88 -18.30 10.74 17.96
C LEU A 88 -18.02 10.89 16.46
N LEU A 89 -17.96 12.13 15.95
CA LEU A 89 -17.64 12.41 14.55
C LEU A 89 -16.23 11.91 14.20
N VAL A 90 -15.24 12.19 15.06
CA VAL A 90 -13.86 11.71 14.89
C VAL A 90 -13.80 10.18 14.91
N LEU A 91 -14.57 9.54 15.78
CA LEU A 91 -14.65 8.07 15.86
C LEU A 91 -15.23 7.45 14.56
N VAL A 92 -16.28 8.05 13.99
CA VAL A 92 -16.85 7.63 12.71
C VAL A 92 -15.84 7.78 11.57
N LEU A 93 -14.98 8.80 11.61
CA LEU A 93 -13.89 8.96 10.65
C LEU A 93 -12.77 7.91 10.84
N LEU A 94 -12.52 7.46 12.06
CA LEU A 94 -11.42 6.53 12.36
C LEU A 94 -11.64 5.14 11.74
N VAL A 95 -12.88 4.65 11.75
CA VAL A 95 -13.26 3.32 11.24
C VAL A 95 -12.89 3.11 9.76
N PRO A 96 -13.31 3.95 8.80
CA PRO A 96 -12.95 3.79 7.39
C PRO A 96 -11.44 3.94 7.15
N TYR A 97 -10.75 4.76 7.95
CA TYR A 97 -9.29 4.91 7.87
C TYR A 97 -8.55 3.61 8.25
N ILE A 98 -8.98 2.97 9.34
CA ILE A 98 -8.43 1.66 9.74
C ILE A 98 -8.73 0.60 8.68
N ALA A 99 -9.96 0.57 8.16
CA ALA A 99 -10.34 -0.38 7.10
C ALA A 99 -9.52 -0.18 5.82
N HIS A 100 -9.25 1.07 5.45
CA HIS A 100 -8.41 1.39 4.30
C HIS A 100 -6.96 0.92 4.50
N TYR A 101 -6.42 1.10 5.71
CA TYR A 101 -5.08 0.63 6.07
C TYR A 101 -4.95 -0.90 5.89
N TYR A 102 -5.90 -1.69 6.40
CA TYR A 102 -5.87 -3.16 6.24
C TYR A 102 -5.94 -3.60 4.77
N LYS A 103 -6.69 -2.88 3.94
CA LYS A 103 -6.78 -3.19 2.51
C LYS A 103 -5.43 -2.99 1.80
N LEU A 104 -4.70 -1.94 2.15
CA LEU A 104 -3.36 -1.66 1.61
C LEU A 104 -2.34 -2.70 2.09
N GLU A 105 -2.39 -3.05 3.38
CA GLU A 105 -1.47 -4.04 3.98
C GLU A 105 -1.58 -5.41 3.30
N ASN A 106 -2.81 -5.91 3.09
CA ASN A 106 -3.03 -7.17 2.38
C ASN A 106 -2.50 -7.14 0.94
N GLY A 107 -2.58 -5.99 0.26
CA GLY A 107 -2.03 -5.83 -1.09
C GLY A 107 -0.50 -5.90 -1.11
N VAL A 108 0.14 -5.20 -0.17
CA VAL A 108 1.61 -5.20 -0.02
C VAL A 108 2.15 -6.59 0.32
N GLN A 109 1.44 -7.34 1.18
CA GLN A 109 1.87 -8.68 1.57
C GLN A 109 1.95 -9.65 0.38
N ARG A 110 0.95 -9.59 -0.52
CA ARG A 110 0.98 -10.37 -1.76
C ARG A 110 2.12 -9.98 -2.69
N TRP A 111 2.52 -8.72 -2.66
CA TRP A 111 3.63 -8.19 -3.45
C TRP A 111 4.99 -8.62 -2.92
N TYR A 112 5.14 -8.76 -1.60
CA TYR A 112 6.33 -9.37 -1.01
C TYR A 112 6.51 -10.84 -1.42
N GLU A 113 5.42 -11.61 -1.46
CA GLU A 113 5.48 -13.00 -1.93
C GLU A 113 5.96 -13.08 -3.39
N LEU A 114 5.51 -12.14 -4.24
CA LEU A 114 5.96 -12.07 -5.63
C LEU A 114 7.44 -11.67 -5.73
N TYR A 115 7.88 -10.68 -4.95
CA TYR A 115 9.28 -10.30 -4.85
C TYR A 115 10.18 -11.48 -4.47
N ASN A 116 9.79 -12.28 -3.48
CA ASN A 116 10.56 -13.45 -3.05
C ASN A 116 10.71 -14.48 -4.18
N LYS A 117 9.67 -14.68 -4.99
CA LYS A 117 9.74 -15.57 -6.17
C LYS A 117 10.71 -15.06 -7.23
N ILE A 118 10.71 -13.75 -7.50
CA ILE A 118 11.65 -13.11 -8.44
C ILE A 118 13.09 -13.27 -7.91
N ASP A 119 13.30 -12.99 -6.62
CA ASP A 119 14.62 -13.10 -5.98
C ASP A 119 15.18 -14.52 -6.00
N GLU A 120 14.34 -15.53 -5.76
CA GLU A 120 14.73 -16.95 -5.87
C GLU A 120 15.22 -17.33 -7.27
N ILE A 121 14.67 -16.70 -8.31
CA ILE A 121 15.04 -17.00 -9.70
C ILE A 121 16.33 -16.28 -10.09
N CYS A 122 16.51 -15.03 -9.65
CA CYS A 122 17.81 -14.34 -9.77
C CYS A 122 18.93 -15.18 -9.14
N ARG A 123 18.74 -15.67 -7.90
CA ARG A 123 19.74 -16.50 -7.20
C ARG A 123 20.02 -17.84 -7.86
N LYS A 124 19.09 -18.41 -8.64
CA LYS A 124 19.29 -19.67 -9.37
C LYS A 124 19.98 -19.48 -10.72
N LYS A 125 20.08 -18.23 -11.21
CA LYS A 125 20.74 -17.88 -12.48
C LYS A 125 22.23 -17.50 -12.27
N GLU A 126 22.62 -17.11 -11.05
CA GLU A 126 24.03 -17.03 -10.60
C GLU A 126 24.63 -18.43 -10.35
#